data_AF-A0A1V5K9E6-F1
#
_entry.id   AF-A0A1V5K9E6-F1
#
_cell.length_a   1.000
_cell.length_b   1.000
_cell.length_c   1.000
_cell.angle_alpha   90.00
_cell.angle_beta   90.00
_cell.angle_gamma   90.00
#
_symmetry.space_group_name_H-M   'P 1'
#
loop_
_entity.id
_entity.type
_entity.pdbx_description
1 polymer ?
#
loop_
_entity_poly.entity_id
_entity_poly.type
_entity_poly.pdbx_seq_one_letter_code
_entity_poly.pdbx_strand_id
1 'polypeptide(L)'
;MDLVHHGPYALEPNPGKGPAIGIPIPLFNLVYHDAILLPWSKGEGEWGVPQTDWGFLHGLLNAGLPYLSINPEAAEMEQVKAMCRLHQRVGLLEMTRHEFLDQSRRRQRTTYSDGTQVTIDLDQNTYTIAPPLQ
;
A
#
# COMPACT_ATOMS: atom_id res chain seq x y z
N MET A 1 11.27 -12.87 -12.41
CA MET A 1 11.76 -11.86 -11.44
C MET A 1 10.66 -11.79 -10.43
N ASP A 2 10.93 -12.27 -9.21
CA ASP A 2 9.85 -12.72 -8.34
C ASP A 2 9.63 -11.73 -7.18
N LEU A 3 10.65 -10.93 -6.88
CA LEU A 3 10.70 -9.92 -5.83
C LEU A 3 11.62 -8.77 -6.26
N VAL A 4 11.28 -7.54 -5.86
CA VAL A 4 12.16 -6.37 -5.94
C VAL A 4 12.36 -5.76 -4.56
N HIS A 5 13.26 -4.77 -4.45
CA HIS A 5 13.47 -4.08 -3.18
C HIS A 5 12.26 -3.21 -2.80
N HIS A 6 11.68 -2.50 -3.77
CA HIS A 6 10.53 -1.61 -3.57
C HIS A 6 9.78 -1.33 -4.88
N GLY A 7 8.52 -0.88 -4.79
CA GLY A 7 7.76 -0.30 -5.91
C GLY A 7 7.30 1.12 -5.60
N PRO A 8 8.18 2.14 -5.65
CA PRO A 8 7.89 3.48 -5.16
C PRO A 8 6.93 4.25 -6.06
N TYR A 9 6.22 5.22 -5.47
CA TYR A 9 5.61 6.29 -6.24
C TYR A 9 6.66 7.25 -6.81
N ALA A 10 6.27 8.00 -7.85
CA ALA A 10 7.11 9.04 -8.43
C ALA A 10 7.07 10.31 -7.55
N LEU A 11 8.21 10.60 -6.91
CA LEU A 11 8.41 11.77 -6.04
C LEU A 11 9.50 12.70 -6.61
N GLU A 12 9.43 13.99 -6.25
CA GLU A 12 10.42 15.00 -6.61
C GLU A 12 11.23 15.43 -5.37
N PRO A 13 12.57 15.46 -5.40
CA PRO A 13 13.45 15.26 -6.55
C PRO A 13 13.80 13.81 -6.88
N ASN A 14 13.47 12.86 -6.00
CA ASN A 14 13.75 11.44 -6.21
C ASN A 14 12.84 10.59 -5.30
N PRO A 15 12.69 9.27 -5.55
CA PRO A 15 11.76 8.44 -4.80
C PRO A 15 12.12 8.27 -3.32
N GLY A 16 13.30 8.74 -2.86
CA GLY A 16 13.68 8.62 -1.46
C GLY A 16 13.00 9.62 -0.52
N LYS A 17 12.51 10.75 -1.05
CA LYS A 17 11.83 11.80 -0.27
C LYS A 17 11.16 12.83 -1.18
N GLY A 18 10.12 13.47 -0.65
CA GLY A 18 9.54 14.69 -1.22
C GLY A 18 8.05 14.57 -1.57
N PRO A 19 7.45 15.61 -2.14
CA PRO A 19 6.09 15.57 -2.62
C PRO A 19 5.94 14.61 -3.80
N ALA A 20 4.73 14.07 -3.97
CA ALA A 20 4.39 13.32 -5.16
C ALA A 20 4.33 14.24 -6.38
N ILE A 21 4.80 13.76 -7.54
CA ILE A 21 4.73 14.48 -8.83
C ILE A 21 3.28 14.57 -9.35
N GLY A 22 2.42 13.68 -8.87
CA GLY A 22 0.99 13.65 -9.16
C GLY A 22 0.26 12.89 -8.07
N ILE A 23 -0.95 12.42 -8.37
CA ILE A 23 -1.72 11.64 -7.40
C ILE A 23 -1.20 10.19 -7.41
N PRO A 24 -0.73 9.66 -6.26
CA PRO A 24 -0.19 8.31 -6.19
C PRO A 24 -1.30 7.29 -6.46
N ILE A 25 -1.10 6.45 -7.48
CA ILE A 25 -2.00 5.36 -7.87
C ILE A 25 -1.19 4.09 -8.20
N PRO A 26 -1.73 2.89 -7.94
CA PRO A 26 -0.98 1.63 -8.01
C PRO A 26 -0.86 1.08 -9.45
N LEU A 27 -0.43 1.90 -10.42
CA LEU A 27 -0.38 1.52 -11.85
C LEU A 27 0.39 0.23 -12.12
N PHE A 28 1.52 0.03 -11.44
CA PHE A 28 2.32 -1.19 -11.61
C PHE A 28 1.55 -2.43 -11.12
N ASN A 29 0.93 -2.34 -9.95
CA ASN A 29 0.17 -3.44 -9.35
C ASN A 29 -1.13 -3.73 -10.12
N LEU A 30 -1.75 -2.73 -10.75
CA LEU A 30 -2.88 -2.95 -11.66
C LEU A 30 -2.52 -3.85 -12.86
N VAL A 31 -1.23 -4.04 -13.16
CA VAL A 31 -0.76 -4.90 -14.25
C VAL A 31 -0.07 -6.17 -13.72
N TYR A 32 0.63 -6.09 -12.59
CA TYR A 32 1.59 -7.12 -12.17
C TYR A 32 1.48 -7.57 -10.70
N HIS A 33 0.40 -7.25 -9.99
CA HIS A 33 0.28 -7.61 -8.56
C HIS A 33 0.36 -9.12 -8.31
N ASP A 34 -0.15 -9.93 -9.24
CA ASP A 34 -0.11 -11.39 -9.22
C ASP A 34 1.17 -11.99 -9.84
N ALA A 35 2.13 -11.15 -10.23
CA ALA A 35 3.35 -11.57 -10.92
C ALA A 35 4.65 -11.20 -10.18
N ILE A 36 4.68 -10.07 -9.47
CA ILE A 36 5.89 -9.55 -8.81
C ILE A 36 5.56 -9.07 -7.41
N LEU A 37 6.25 -9.61 -6.40
CA LEU A 37 6.08 -9.19 -5.02
C LEU A 37 6.78 -7.86 -4.76
N LEU A 38 6.08 -6.93 -4.10
CA LEU A 38 6.57 -5.58 -3.78
C LEU A 38 6.62 -5.33 -2.27
N PRO A 39 7.81 -5.09 -1.69
CA PRO A 39 7.94 -4.57 -0.34
C PRO A 39 7.59 -3.09 -0.25
N TRP A 40 6.98 -2.69 0.88
CA TRP A 40 6.52 -1.33 1.15
C TRP A 40 7.01 -0.79 2.49
N SER A 41 7.49 0.45 2.43
CA SER A 41 7.77 1.29 3.60
C SER A 41 6.47 1.70 4.30
N LYS A 42 6.53 1.92 5.63
CA LYS A 42 5.33 2.12 6.46
C LYS A 42 5.29 3.51 7.11
N GLY A 43 6.44 4.14 7.31
CA GLY A 43 6.50 5.46 7.93
C GLY A 43 5.98 6.57 7.02
N GLU A 44 5.71 7.72 7.63
CA GLU A 44 5.32 8.93 6.90
C GLU A 44 6.47 9.44 6.04
N GLY A 45 6.20 9.66 4.75
CA GLY A 45 7.21 10.20 3.82
C GLY A 45 8.46 9.34 3.64
N GLU A 46 8.40 8.06 4.03
CA GLU A 46 9.49 7.11 3.80
C GLU A 46 9.69 6.83 2.30
N TRP A 47 10.71 6.02 1.98
CA TRP A 47 11.11 5.73 0.61
C TRP A 47 9.92 5.25 -0.25
N GLY A 48 9.64 5.99 -1.31
CA GLY A 48 8.55 5.73 -2.25
C GLY A 48 7.17 6.20 -1.81
N VAL A 49 7.05 6.89 -0.67
CA VAL A 49 5.80 7.39 -0.08
C VAL A 49 5.80 8.93 -0.09
N PRO A 50 4.69 9.59 -0.47
CA PRO A 50 4.60 11.05 -0.41
C PRO A 50 4.86 11.58 1.01
N GLN A 51 5.54 12.73 1.12
CA GLN A 51 6.02 13.26 2.40
C GLN A 51 4.97 13.39 3.51
N THR A 52 3.71 13.66 3.16
CA THR A 52 2.60 13.88 4.10
C THR A 52 1.78 12.62 4.37
N ASP A 53 2.05 11.54 3.64
CA ASP A 53 1.19 10.37 3.62
C ASP A 53 1.80 9.27 4.48
N TRP A 54 0.96 8.59 5.24
CA TRP A 54 1.38 7.47 6.07
C TRP A 54 1.59 6.23 5.19
N GLY A 55 2.85 5.79 5.06
CA GLY A 55 3.24 4.69 4.17
C GLY A 55 2.50 3.39 4.40
N PHE A 56 2.09 3.12 5.64
CA PHE A 56 1.27 1.96 5.99
C PHE A 56 -0.01 1.85 5.16
N LEU A 57 -0.70 2.97 4.91
CA LEU A 57 -1.93 2.98 4.11
C LEU A 57 -1.64 2.67 2.64
N HIS A 58 -0.55 3.18 2.09
CA HIS A 58 -0.11 2.81 0.74
C HIS A 58 0.29 1.33 0.65
N GLY A 59 0.98 0.82 1.66
CA GLY A 59 1.31 -0.60 1.77
C GLY A 59 0.06 -1.47 1.78
N LEU A 60 -0.98 -1.11 2.54
CA LEU A 60 -2.26 -1.81 2.54
C LEU A 60 -2.98 -1.70 1.20
N LEU A 61 -3.08 -0.50 0.61
CA LEU A 61 -3.76 -0.28 -0.67
C LEU A 61 -3.16 -1.16 -1.78
N ASN A 62 -1.84 -1.38 -1.73
CA ASN A 62 -1.10 -2.22 -2.66
C ASN A 62 -0.97 -3.69 -2.23
N ALA A 63 -1.57 -4.09 -1.10
CA ALA A 63 -1.34 -5.37 -0.43
C ALA A 63 0.14 -5.79 -0.40
N GLY A 64 1.02 -4.83 -0.13
CA GLY A 64 2.46 -5.00 -0.18
C GLY A 64 3.03 -5.84 0.95
N LEU A 65 4.25 -6.34 0.75
CA LEU A 65 5.05 -6.98 1.80
C LEU A 65 5.54 -5.91 2.80
N PRO A 66 5.29 -6.06 4.11
CA PRO A 66 5.75 -5.09 5.09
C PRO A 66 7.24 -5.25 5.39
N TYR A 67 7.97 -4.14 5.48
CA TYR A 67 9.24 -4.11 6.22
C TYR A 67 9.01 -4.22 7.73
N LEU A 68 9.98 -4.77 8.46
CA LEU A 68 9.96 -4.87 9.92
C LEU A 68 11.30 -4.36 10.47
N SER A 69 11.25 -3.48 11.48
CA SER A 69 12.44 -3.04 12.20
C SER A 69 13.14 -4.20 12.93
N ILE A 70 14.45 -4.07 13.17
CA ILE A 70 15.23 -5.07 13.93
C ILE A 70 14.66 -5.25 15.36
N ASN A 71 14.21 -4.16 15.97
CA ASN A 71 13.59 -4.14 17.30
C ASN A 71 12.22 -3.46 17.20
N PRO A 72 11.18 -4.17 16.75
CA PRO A 72 9.87 -3.57 16.50
C PRO A 72 9.13 -3.34 17.81
N GLU A 73 8.50 -2.17 17.93
CA GLU A 73 7.57 -1.89 19.02
C GLU A 73 6.23 -2.60 18.77
N ALA A 74 5.39 -2.71 19.81
CA ALA A 74 4.10 -3.39 19.71
C ALA A 74 3.18 -2.78 18.63
N ALA A 75 3.20 -1.45 18.48
CA ALA A 75 2.41 -0.76 17.45
C ALA A 75 2.85 -1.12 16.03
N GLU A 76 4.17 -1.18 15.77
CA GLU A 76 4.70 -1.62 14.47
C GLU A 76 4.32 -3.09 14.22
N MET A 77 4.44 -3.94 15.23
CA MET A 77 4.10 -5.35 15.11
C MET A 77 2.64 -5.58 14.69
N GLU A 78 1.70 -4.80 15.25
CA GLU A 78 0.30 -4.89 14.84
C GLU A 78 0.06 -4.43 13.40
N GLN A 79 0.76 -3.37 12.95
CA GLN A 79 0.73 -2.94 11.55
C GLN A 79 1.27 -4.03 10.61
N VAL A 80 2.43 -4.58 10.92
CA VAL A 80 3.06 -5.64 10.12
C VAL A 80 2.16 -6.87 10.05
N LYS A 81 1.57 -7.31 11.17
CA LYS A 81 0.63 -8.43 11.17
C LYS A 81 -0.61 -8.14 10.31
N ALA A 82 -1.15 -6.91 10.33
CA ALA A 82 -2.28 -6.53 9.49
C ALA A 82 -1.93 -6.63 8.00
N MET A 83 -0.77 -6.10 7.60
CA MET A 83 -0.27 -6.22 6.22
C MET A 83 -0.01 -7.68 5.83
N CYS A 84 0.61 -8.48 6.71
CA CYS A 84 0.85 -9.90 6.46
C CYS A 84 -0.45 -10.68 6.26
N ARG A 85 -1.49 -10.45 7.07
CA ARG A 85 -2.80 -11.10 6.91
C ARG A 85 -3.45 -10.74 5.58
N LEU A 86 -3.37 -9.47 5.17
CA LEU A 86 -3.85 -9.04 3.86
C LEU A 86 -3.05 -9.70 2.73
N HIS A 87 -1.72 -9.62 2.79
CA HIS A 87 -0.84 -10.19 1.77
C HIS A 87 -0.99 -11.71 1.65
N GLN A 88 -1.18 -12.41 2.77
CA GLN A 88 -1.47 -13.85 2.76
C GLN A 88 -2.78 -14.16 2.02
N ARG A 89 -3.77 -13.28 2.07
CA ARG A 89 -5.03 -13.45 1.35
C ARG A 89 -4.91 -13.13 -0.13
N VAL A 90 -4.34 -11.98 -0.48
CA VAL A 90 -4.44 -11.44 -1.84
C VAL A 90 -3.10 -11.29 -2.58
N GLY A 91 -1.96 -11.51 -1.95
CA GLY A 91 -0.63 -11.18 -2.48
C GLY A 91 -0.22 -11.91 -3.76
N LEU A 92 -0.99 -12.91 -4.20
CA LEU A 92 -0.81 -13.64 -5.47
C LEU A 92 -2.04 -13.52 -6.39
N LEU A 93 -2.96 -12.61 -6.07
CA LEU A 93 -4.21 -12.39 -6.80
C LEU A 93 -4.13 -11.11 -7.64
N GLU A 94 -4.82 -11.07 -8.76
CA GLU A 94 -4.86 -9.89 -9.61
C GLU A 94 -5.51 -8.71 -8.86
N MET A 95 -4.91 -7.52 -8.95
CA MET A 95 -5.57 -6.27 -8.57
C MET A 95 -6.44 -5.79 -9.74
N THR A 96 -7.72 -6.14 -9.70
CA THR A 96 -8.65 -5.94 -10.82
C THR A 96 -9.14 -4.51 -10.96
N ARG A 97 -9.03 -3.68 -9.91
CA ARG A 97 -9.53 -2.30 -9.91
C ARG A 97 -8.84 -1.42 -8.89
N HIS A 98 -8.63 -0.17 -9.26
CA HIS A 98 -8.39 0.97 -8.38
C HIS A 98 -9.41 2.07 -8.68
N GLU A 99 -9.90 2.76 -7.65
CA GLU A 99 -10.84 3.87 -7.80
C GLU A 99 -10.66 4.94 -6.71
N PHE A 100 -10.99 6.18 -7.07
CA PHE A 100 -11.15 7.29 -6.12
C PHE A 100 -12.60 7.34 -5.65
N LEU A 101 -12.82 7.48 -4.35
CA LEU A 101 -14.16 7.44 -3.75
C LEU A 101 -14.83 8.82 -3.61
N ASP A 102 -14.08 9.89 -3.88
CA ASP A 102 -14.55 11.26 -3.86
C ASP A 102 -13.70 12.18 -4.77
N GLN A 103 -14.03 13.47 -4.77
CA GLN A 103 -13.32 14.47 -5.56
C GLN A 103 -11.95 14.84 -4.99
N SER A 104 -11.70 14.61 -3.68
CA SER A 104 -10.40 14.90 -3.07
C SER A 104 -9.35 13.90 -3.54
N ARG A 105 -9.78 12.70 -3.94
CA ARG A 105 -8.92 11.58 -4.38
C ARG A 105 -7.99 11.05 -3.29
N ARG A 106 -8.23 11.49 -2.05
CA ARG A 106 -7.51 11.04 -0.84
C ARG A 106 -8.18 9.85 -0.18
N ARG A 107 -9.42 9.56 -0.59
CA ARG A 107 -10.09 8.29 -0.33
C ARG A 107 -9.97 7.40 -1.55
N GLN A 108 -9.29 6.27 -1.39
CA GLN A 108 -8.96 5.36 -2.49
C GLN A 108 -9.38 3.94 -2.15
N ARG A 109 -9.71 3.15 -3.17
CA ARG A 109 -10.02 1.73 -3.02
C ARG A 109 -9.33 0.89 -4.08
N THR A 110 -8.80 -0.26 -3.67
CA THR A 110 -8.41 -1.36 -4.57
C THR A 110 -9.31 -2.56 -4.38
N THR A 111 -9.55 -3.30 -5.46
CA THR A 111 -10.28 -4.58 -5.46
C THR A 111 -9.41 -5.66 -6.08
N TYR A 112 -9.38 -6.83 -5.45
CA TYR A 112 -8.64 -8.01 -5.90
C TYR A 112 -9.58 -9.03 -6.56
N SER A 113 -9.04 -10.01 -7.27
CA SER A 113 -9.82 -10.99 -8.06
C SER A 113 -10.74 -11.89 -7.23
N ASP A 114 -10.48 -12.06 -5.93
CA ASP A 114 -11.37 -12.77 -5.00
C ASP A 114 -12.52 -11.89 -4.46
N GLY A 115 -12.58 -10.62 -4.86
CA GLY A 115 -13.54 -9.63 -4.38
C GLY A 115 -13.12 -8.91 -3.11
N THR A 116 -11.94 -9.20 -2.53
CA THR A 116 -11.40 -8.44 -1.40
C THR A 116 -11.21 -6.98 -1.80
N GLN A 117 -11.66 -6.07 -0.95
CA GLN A 117 -11.54 -4.63 -1.13
C GLN A 117 -10.73 -4.02 0.01
N VAL A 118 -9.78 -3.16 -0.35
CA VAL A 118 -9.03 -2.33 0.60
C VAL A 118 -9.39 -0.89 0.33
N THR A 119 -9.94 -0.20 1.32
CA THR A 119 -10.23 1.24 1.25
C THR A 119 -9.34 1.97 2.23
N ILE A 120 -8.70 3.05 1.78
CA ILE A 120 -7.91 3.94 2.63
C ILE A 120 -8.50 5.35 2.59
N ASP A 121 -8.35 6.06 3.70
CA ASP A 121 -8.59 7.49 3.83
C ASP A 121 -7.30 8.14 4.35
N LEU A 122 -6.58 8.81 3.47
CA LEU A 122 -5.29 9.40 3.78
C LEU A 122 -5.41 10.73 4.56
N ASP A 123 -6.59 11.35 4.60
CA ASP A 123 -6.81 12.57 5.39
C ASP A 123 -7.16 12.23 6.84
N GLN A 124 -7.88 11.13 7.05
CA GLN A 124 -8.24 10.63 8.38
C GLN A 124 -7.26 9.60 8.94
N ASN A 125 -6.28 9.16 8.15
CA ASN A 125 -5.38 8.07 8.48
C ASN A 125 -6.09 6.77 8.88
N THR A 126 -7.15 6.41 8.14
CA THR A 126 -7.95 5.20 8.41
C THR A 126 -7.98 4.26 7.22
N TYR A 127 -8.34 3.00 7.47
CA TYR A 127 -8.55 2.01 6.44
C TYR A 127 -9.66 1.03 6.80
N THR A 128 -10.24 0.40 5.79
CA THR A 128 -11.15 -0.74 5.94
C THR A 128 -10.79 -1.82 4.95
N ILE A 129 -10.93 -3.09 5.37
CA ILE A 129 -10.73 -4.26 4.53
C ILE A 129 -12.01 -5.08 4.58
N ALA A 130 -12.58 -5.35 3.41
CA ALA A 130 -13.83 -6.08 3.27
C ALA A 130 -13.63 -7.28 2.31
N PRO A 131 -14.00 -8.50 2.70
CA PRO A 131 -14.43 -8.92 4.03
C PRO A 131 -13.33 -8.75 5.09
N PRO A 132 -13.67 -8.65 6.40
CA PRO A 132 -12.67 -8.54 7.47
C PRO A 132 -11.59 -9.63 7.42
N LEU A 133 -10.38 -9.28 7.83
CA LEU A 133 -9.27 -10.22 7.99
C LEU A 133 -9.52 -11.13 9.21
N GLN A 134 -9.12 -12.39 9.12
CA GLN A 134 -9.16 -13.35 10.24
C GLN A 134 -7.89 -13.27 11.09
#